data_AF-A0A929Q1J1-F1
#
_entry.id   AF-A0A929Q1J1-F1
#
_cell.length_a   1.000
_cell.length_b   1.000
_cell.length_c   1.000
_cell.angle_alpha   90.00
_cell.angle_beta   90.00
_cell.angle_gamma   90.00
#
_symmetry.space_group_name_H-M   'P 1'
#
loop_
_entity.id
_entity.type
_entity.pdbx_description
1 polymer ?
#
loop_
_entity_poly.entity_id
_entity_poly.type
_entity_poly.pdbx_seq_one_letter_code
_entity_poly.pdbx_strand_id
1 'polypeptide(L)'
;MNTRKVALMSITVSTMLLGACTATQSETPTDFQSEAQRDEALGKYACKKMQVDDPGFVYSAAGGRAAKTASDSLERAEIIRSQLMAINMDLTPTCTEGEPGYFPWLEDGYKEQLGIKFDYQTAKDAGVV
;
A
#
# COMPACT_ATOMS: atom_id res chain seq x y z
N MET A 1 -63.36 -24.66 55.48
CA MET A 1 -62.14 -24.32 56.23
C MET A 1 -60.95 -24.94 55.53
N ASN A 2 -60.07 -24.17 54.89
CA ASN A 2 -58.66 -24.06 55.28
C ASN A 2 -57.89 -23.17 54.30
N THR A 3 -57.22 -22.19 54.89
CA THR A 3 -56.17 -21.33 54.37
C THR A 3 -54.95 -22.11 53.90
N ARG A 4 -54.20 -21.58 52.93
CA ARG A 4 -52.82 -21.10 53.13
C ARG A 4 -52.24 -20.44 51.87
N LYS A 5 -51.59 -19.31 52.13
CA LYS A 5 -50.67 -18.56 51.27
C LYS A 5 -49.33 -19.31 51.13
N VAL A 6 -48.45 -18.72 50.31
CA VAL A 6 -46.97 -18.78 50.25
C VAL A 6 -46.46 -19.68 49.13
N ALA A 7 -45.44 -19.36 48.32
CA ALA A 7 -44.82 -18.15 47.79
C ALA A 7 -43.69 -18.64 46.85
N LEU A 8 -43.31 -17.82 45.87
CA LEU A 8 -42.01 -17.78 45.17
C LEU A 8 -41.42 -19.07 44.57
N MET A 9 -41.19 -19.07 43.25
CA MET A 9 -39.86 -18.78 42.69
C MET A 9 -39.89 -18.76 41.15
N SER A 10 -39.43 -17.64 40.61
CA SER A 10 -39.27 -17.31 39.19
C SER A 10 -38.27 -18.21 38.48
N ILE A 11 -38.52 -18.56 37.21
CA ILE A 11 -37.49 -18.60 36.15
C ILE A 11 -38.13 -18.10 34.84
N THR A 12 -37.72 -16.89 34.45
CA THR A 12 -37.94 -16.26 33.15
C THR A 12 -36.93 -16.82 32.16
N VAL A 13 -37.36 -17.30 30.99
CA VAL A 13 -36.50 -17.35 29.80
C VAL A 13 -37.29 -16.86 28.60
N SER A 14 -37.01 -15.60 28.24
CA SER A 14 -37.46 -14.95 27.02
C SER A 14 -36.85 -15.63 25.80
N THR A 15 -37.66 -16.28 24.97
CA THR A 15 -37.28 -16.65 23.60
C THR A 15 -37.62 -15.48 22.67
N MET A 16 -36.70 -14.52 22.53
CA MET A 16 -36.74 -13.60 21.40
C MET A 16 -35.93 -14.20 20.26
N LEU A 17 -36.65 -14.58 19.20
CA LEU A 17 -36.11 -14.79 17.87
C LEU A 17 -35.28 -13.56 17.46
N LEU A 18 -33.99 -13.73 17.20
CA LEU A 18 -33.25 -12.84 16.30
C LEU A 18 -32.90 -13.61 15.04
N GLY A 19 -33.86 -13.59 14.11
CA GLY A 19 -33.57 -13.75 12.70
C GLY A 19 -33.15 -12.39 12.14
N ALA A 20 -31.87 -12.23 11.82
CA ALA A 20 -31.36 -11.25 10.88
C ALA A 20 -29.94 -11.66 10.47
N CYS A 21 -29.84 -12.58 9.51
CA CYS A 21 -28.65 -12.64 8.67
C CYS A 21 -28.67 -11.38 7.79
N THR A 22 -28.10 -10.28 8.26
CA THR A 22 -27.72 -9.20 7.36
C THR A 22 -26.50 -9.69 6.61
N ALA A 23 -26.71 -10.21 5.41
CA ALA A 23 -25.67 -10.26 4.41
C ALA A 23 -25.26 -8.80 4.14
N THR A 24 -24.20 -8.35 4.80
CA THR A 24 -23.48 -7.15 4.40
C THR A 24 -22.95 -7.45 3.01
N GLN A 25 -23.67 -6.97 1.99
CA GLN A 25 -23.08 -6.79 0.66
C GLN A 25 -21.92 -5.82 0.87
N SER A 26 -20.72 -6.36 1.03
CA SER A 26 -19.50 -5.57 0.99
C SER A 26 -19.41 -5.07 -0.44
N GLU A 27 -19.92 -3.87 -0.69
CA GLU A 27 -19.71 -3.20 -1.97
C GLU A 27 -18.19 -3.19 -2.20
N THR A 28 -17.77 -3.78 -3.32
CA THR A 28 -16.35 -3.80 -3.67
C THR A 28 -15.96 -2.35 -3.90
N PRO A 29 -14.96 -1.80 -3.19
CA PRO A 29 -14.60 -0.39 -3.38
C PRO A 29 -14.27 -0.12 -4.85
N THR A 30 -14.73 1.01 -5.37
CA THR A 30 -14.46 1.45 -6.75
C THR A 30 -13.34 2.49 -6.83
N ASP A 31 -12.89 2.99 -5.69
CA ASP A 31 -11.86 4.02 -5.56
C ASP A 31 -11.13 3.92 -4.21
N PHE A 32 -10.01 4.65 -4.09
CA PHE A 32 -9.32 4.85 -2.83
C PHE A 32 -10.19 5.66 -1.86
N GLN A 33 -10.19 5.25 -0.60
CA GLN A 33 -10.90 5.91 0.50
C GLN A 33 -10.14 7.10 1.07
N SER A 34 -8.84 7.24 0.76
CA SER A 34 -8.00 8.37 1.14
C SER A 34 -6.71 8.45 0.31
N GLU A 35 -6.08 9.62 0.29
CA GLU A 35 -4.74 9.80 -0.28
C GLU A 35 -3.69 8.92 0.41
N ALA A 36 -3.80 8.71 1.72
CA ALA A 36 -2.89 7.82 2.46
C ALA A 36 -3.00 6.37 1.98
N GLN A 37 -4.22 5.88 1.74
CA GLN A 37 -4.44 4.55 1.17
C GLN A 37 -3.88 4.46 -0.26
N ARG A 38 -4.08 5.51 -1.06
CA ARG A 38 -3.52 5.58 -2.41
C ARG A 38 -1.99 5.53 -2.40
N ASP A 39 -1.35 6.30 -1.51
CA ASP A 39 0.10 6.36 -1.41
C ASP A 39 0.71 5.03 -0.91
N GLU A 40 0.08 4.39 0.07
CA GLU A 40 0.49 3.06 0.54
C GLU A 40 0.40 2.02 -0.58
N ALA A 41 -0.70 2.02 -1.34
CA ALA A 41 -0.88 1.15 -2.49
C ALA A 41 0.15 1.44 -3.60
N LEU A 42 0.43 2.72 -3.86
CA LEU A 42 1.43 3.15 -4.84
C LEU A 42 2.84 2.69 -4.44
N GLY A 43 3.19 2.76 -3.15
CA GLY A 43 4.48 2.25 -2.65
C GLY A 43 4.63 0.74 -2.88
N LYS A 44 3.61 -0.04 -2.49
CA LYS A 44 3.58 -1.50 -2.76
C LYS A 44 3.67 -1.81 -4.25
N TYR A 45 2.95 -1.05 -5.08
CA TYR A 45 2.98 -1.21 -6.53
C TYR A 45 4.37 -0.88 -7.11
N ALA A 46 4.98 0.22 -6.68
CA ALA A 46 6.33 0.60 -7.10
C ALA A 46 7.34 -0.50 -6.81
N CYS A 47 7.34 -1.05 -5.59
CA CYS A 47 8.25 -2.14 -5.22
C CYS A 47 8.03 -3.40 -6.05
N LYS A 48 6.77 -3.78 -6.33
CA LYS A 48 6.48 -4.91 -7.24
C LYS A 48 6.98 -4.63 -8.66
N LYS A 49 6.79 -3.40 -9.17
CA LYS A 49 7.19 -3.01 -10.52
C LYS A 49 8.71 -2.98 -10.69
N MET A 50 9.45 -2.52 -9.69
CA MET A 50 10.92 -2.55 -9.72
C MET A 50 11.48 -3.96 -9.93
N GLN A 51 10.85 -4.99 -9.36
CA GLN A 51 11.32 -6.38 -9.46
C GLN A 51 11.11 -7.01 -10.84
N VAL A 52 10.28 -6.40 -11.71
CA VAL A 52 9.91 -6.97 -13.01
C VAL A 52 10.24 -6.07 -14.20
N ASP A 53 10.39 -4.77 -13.97
CA ASP A 53 10.79 -3.83 -15.00
C ASP A 53 12.30 -3.89 -15.25
N ASP A 54 12.71 -3.43 -16.43
CA ASP A 54 14.13 -3.34 -16.79
C ASP A 54 14.90 -2.50 -15.75
N PRO A 55 15.97 -3.03 -15.13
CA PRO A 55 16.75 -2.31 -14.12
C PRO A 55 17.26 -0.94 -14.59
N GLY A 56 17.75 -0.86 -15.83
CA GLY A 56 18.25 0.37 -16.43
C GLY A 56 17.16 1.44 -16.53
N PHE A 57 15.96 1.05 -16.93
CA PHE A 57 14.78 1.91 -16.95
C PHE A 57 14.38 2.37 -15.54
N VAL A 58 14.30 1.46 -14.57
CA VAL A 58 13.90 1.78 -13.18
C VAL A 58 14.82 2.84 -12.60
N TYR A 59 16.14 2.63 -12.64
CA TYR A 59 17.10 3.59 -12.10
C TYR A 59 17.06 4.92 -12.87
N SER A 60 16.93 4.88 -14.20
CA SER A 60 16.87 6.10 -15.00
C SER A 60 15.62 6.93 -14.70
N ALA A 61 14.47 6.28 -14.55
CA ALA A 61 13.21 6.93 -14.27
C ALA A 61 13.20 7.50 -12.84
N ALA A 62 13.59 6.69 -11.85
CA ALA A 62 13.60 7.10 -10.45
C ALA A 62 14.65 8.19 -10.18
N GLY A 63 15.89 8.00 -10.64
CA GLY A 63 16.96 8.98 -10.47
C GLY A 63 16.64 10.30 -11.17
N GLY A 64 16.05 10.25 -12.36
CA GLY A 64 15.60 11.44 -13.08
C GLY A 64 14.47 12.22 -12.39
N ARG A 65 13.61 11.56 -11.61
CA ARG A 65 12.58 12.22 -10.78
C ARG A 65 13.19 12.81 -9.52
N ALA A 66 13.91 12.00 -8.77
CA ALA A 66 14.57 12.43 -7.53
C ALA A 66 15.55 13.61 -7.77
N ALA A 67 16.32 13.59 -8.85
CA ALA A 67 17.23 14.69 -9.19
C ALA A 67 16.50 16.00 -9.54
N LYS A 68 15.25 15.93 -10.04
CA LYS A 68 14.44 17.13 -10.33
C LYS A 68 13.86 17.75 -9.07
N THR A 69 13.53 16.94 -8.08
CA THR A 69 12.95 17.38 -6.80
C THR A 69 14.01 17.75 -5.77
N ALA A 70 15.24 17.23 -5.90
CA ALA A 70 16.39 17.61 -5.09
C ALA A 70 16.65 19.13 -5.16
N SER A 71 16.59 19.76 -3.99
CA SER A 71 16.79 21.21 -3.83
C SER A 71 18.27 21.58 -3.74
N ASP A 72 19.10 20.64 -3.30
CA ASP A 72 20.54 20.83 -3.16
C ASP A 72 21.32 20.26 -4.37
N SER A 73 22.38 20.97 -4.75
CA SER A 73 23.19 20.61 -5.90
C SER A 73 24.09 19.38 -5.67
N LEU A 74 24.55 19.17 -4.43
CA LEU A 74 25.35 18.00 -4.07
C LEU A 74 24.47 16.76 -3.97
N GLU A 75 23.28 16.90 -3.39
CA GLU A 75 22.25 15.85 -3.39
C GLU A 75 21.92 15.40 -4.83
N ARG A 76 21.66 16.37 -5.72
CA ARG A 76 21.40 16.09 -7.14
C ARG A 76 22.57 15.36 -7.80
N ALA A 77 23.80 15.79 -7.53
CA ALA A 77 24.99 15.13 -8.07
C ALA A 77 25.14 13.70 -7.56
N GLU A 78 24.86 13.43 -6.28
CA GLU A 78 24.95 12.08 -5.72
C GLU A 78 23.86 11.16 -6.25
N ILE A 79 22.64 11.66 -6.47
CA ILE A 79 21.56 10.91 -7.14
C ILE A 79 22.03 10.49 -8.55
N ILE A 80 22.54 11.44 -9.35
CA ILE A 80 23.02 11.15 -10.70
C ILE A 80 24.19 10.15 -10.67
N ARG A 81 25.14 10.33 -9.74
CA ARG A 81 26.30 9.45 -9.60
C ARG A 81 25.88 8.02 -9.25
N SER A 82 25.00 7.87 -8.25
CA SER A 82 24.50 6.57 -7.80
C SER A 82 23.60 5.89 -8.83
N GLN A 83 22.77 6.64 -9.57
CA GLN A 83 22.03 6.15 -10.72
C GLN A 83 22.96 5.54 -11.78
N LEU A 84 23.98 6.30 -12.20
CA LEU A 84 24.93 5.82 -13.23
C LEU A 84 25.72 4.60 -12.75
N MET A 85 26.10 4.58 -11.46
CA MET A 85 26.75 3.42 -10.86
C MET A 85 25.86 2.18 -10.92
N ALA A 86 24.59 2.30 -10.50
CA ALA A 86 23.67 1.17 -10.47
C ALA A 86 23.42 0.58 -11.86
N ILE A 87 23.25 1.44 -12.87
CA ILE A 87 23.09 1.02 -14.27
C ILE A 87 24.35 0.35 -14.80
N ASN A 88 25.53 0.95 -14.59
CA ASN A 88 26.79 0.42 -15.09
C ASN A 88 27.21 -0.90 -14.42
N MET A 89 26.77 -1.11 -13.18
CA MET A 89 27.02 -2.33 -12.42
C MET A 89 25.94 -3.39 -12.61
N ASP A 90 24.91 -3.11 -13.43
CA ASP A 90 23.77 -4.01 -13.67
C ASP A 90 23.11 -4.48 -12.35
N LEU A 91 22.93 -3.54 -11.41
CA LEU A 91 22.30 -3.85 -10.13
C LEU A 91 20.82 -4.14 -10.32
N THR A 92 20.28 -5.08 -9.54
CA THR A 92 18.83 -5.31 -9.50
C THR A 92 18.19 -4.36 -8.50
N PRO A 93 17.26 -3.47 -8.90
CA PRO A 93 16.60 -2.55 -7.99
C PRO A 93 15.77 -3.29 -6.94
N THR A 94 15.73 -2.73 -5.73
CA THR A 94 15.06 -3.35 -4.58
C THR A 94 14.59 -2.27 -3.60
N CYS A 95 13.48 -2.55 -2.92
CA CYS A 95 12.96 -1.75 -1.80
C CYS A 95 13.47 -2.21 -0.43
N THR A 96 14.45 -3.12 -0.41
CA THR A 96 14.98 -3.66 0.84
C THR A 96 16.23 -2.90 1.24
N GLU A 97 16.14 -2.12 2.32
CA GLU A 97 17.28 -1.37 2.82
C GLU A 97 18.50 -2.27 3.08
N GLY A 98 19.67 -1.83 2.63
CA GLY A 98 20.94 -2.56 2.81
C GLY A 98 21.24 -3.59 1.72
N GLU A 99 20.30 -3.91 0.83
CA GLU A 99 20.62 -4.70 -0.36
C GLU A 99 21.38 -3.85 -1.40
N PRO A 100 22.28 -4.46 -2.21
CA PRO A 100 23.15 -3.71 -3.11
C PRO A 100 22.42 -2.79 -4.09
N GLY A 101 21.20 -3.15 -4.52
CA GLY A 101 20.41 -2.35 -5.46
C GLY A 101 19.50 -1.30 -4.83
N TYR A 102 19.50 -1.18 -3.50
CA TYR A 102 18.72 -0.18 -2.77
C TYR A 102 19.42 1.18 -2.80
N PHE A 103 18.64 2.22 -3.08
CA PHE A 103 19.07 3.60 -2.92
C PHE A 103 17.94 4.42 -2.29
N PRO A 104 18.23 5.37 -1.36
CA PRO A 104 17.19 6.12 -0.66
C PRO A 104 16.22 6.90 -1.57
N TRP A 105 16.69 7.31 -2.74
CA TRP A 105 15.90 8.05 -3.73
C TRP A 105 15.08 7.14 -4.66
N LEU A 106 15.29 5.83 -4.63
CA LEU A 106 14.76 4.89 -5.61
C LEU A 106 13.25 4.75 -5.49
N GLU A 107 12.76 4.49 -4.28
CA GLU A 107 11.33 4.29 -4.02
C GLU A 107 10.54 5.54 -4.34
N ASP A 108 10.88 6.67 -3.74
CA ASP A 108 10.14 7.93 -3.95
C ASP A 108 10.23 8.41 -5.41
N GLY A 109 11.40 8.31 -6.02
CA GLY A 109 11.57 8.66 -7.44
C GLY A 109 10.73 7.79 -8.37
N TYR A 110 10.64 6.48 -8.09
CA TYR A 110 9.84 5.58 -8.93
C TYR A 110 8.35 5.68 -8.63
N LYS A 111 7.96 5.91 -7.37
CA LYS A 111 6.57 6.26 -6.99
C LYS A 111 6.12 7.50 -7.75
N GLU A 112 6.94 8.56 -7.81
CA GLU A 112 6.60 9.77 -8.56
C GLU A 112 6.42 9.49 -10.06
N GLN A 113 7.28 8.63 -10.63
CA GLN A 113 7.15 8.22 -12.02
C GLN A 113 5.84 7.46 -12.30
N LEU A 114 5.48 6.50 -11.44
CA LEU A 114 4.30 5.65 -11.60
C LEU A 114 3.00 6.37 -11.23
N GLY A 115 3.07 7.26 -10.24
CA GLY A 115 1.94 7.97 -9.65
C GLY A 115 1.14 8.82 -10.63
N ILE A 116 1.74 9.20 -11.77
CA ILE A 116 1.08 9.97 -12.84
C ILE A 116 -0.08 9.19 -13.48
N LYS A 117 0.03 7.86 -13.56
CA LYS A 117 -0.97 6.99 -14.19
C LYS A 117 -1.59 5.98 -13.21
N PHE A 118 -1.24 6.05 -11.94
CA PHE A 118 -1.69 5.09 -10.95
C PHE A 118 -3.10 5.41 -10.47
N ASP A 119 -4.01 4.48 -10.76
CA ASP A 119 -5.42 4.50 -10.36
C ASP A 119 -5.80 3.25 -9.55
N TYR A 120 -7.03 3.23 -9.05
CA TYR A 120 -7.53 2.13 -8.21
C TYR A 120 -7.56 0.80 -8.97
N GLN A 121 -7.88 0.80 -10.26
CA GLN A 121 -7.93 -0.41 -11.07
C GLN A 121 -6.52 -1.00 -11.24
N THR A 122 -5.51 -0.17 -11.50
CA THR A 122 -4.09 -0.58 -11.52
C THR A 122 -3.67 -1.20 -10.20
N ALA A 123 -4.07 -0.60 -9.08
CA ALA A 123 -3.79 -1.12 -7.74
C ALA A 123 -4.42 -2.50 -7.49
N LYS A 124 -5.69 -2.65 -7.91
CA LYS A 124 -6.45 -3.90 -7.79
C LYS A 124 -5.85 -5.00 -8.66
N ASP A 125 -5.53 -4.70 -9.92
CA ASP A 125 -4.93 -5.66 -10.86
C ASP A 125 -3.53 -6.11 -10.38
N ALA A 126 -2.79 -5.23 -9.71
CA ALA A 126 -1.53 -5.55 -9.08
C ALA A 126 -1.65 -6.23 -7.71
N GLY A 127 -2.87 -6.38 -7.16
CA GLY A 127 -3.12 -6.95 -5.84
C GLY A 127 -2.40 -6.20 -4.71
N VAL A 128 -2.51 -4.86 -4.70
CA VAL A 128 -1.96 -3.99 -3.65
C VAL A 128 -3.03 -3.20 -2.88
N VAL A 129 -4.30 -3.40 -3.23
CA VAL A 129 -5.51 -2.97 -2.52
C VAL A 129 -6.54 -4.09 -2.45
#